data_AF-A0A252EEM3-F1
#
_entry.id   AF-A0A252EEM3-F1
#
_cell.length_a   1.000
_cell.length_b   1.000
_cell.length_c   1.000
_cell.angle_alpha   90.00
_cell.angle_beta   90.00
_cell.angle_gamma   90.00
#
_symmetry.space_group_name_H-M   'P 1'
#
loop_
_entity.id
_entity.type
_entity.pdbx_description
1 polymer ?
#
loop_
_entity_poly.entity_id
_entity_poly.type
_entity_poly.pdbx_seq_one_letter_code
_entity_poly.pdbx_strand_id
1 'polypeptide(L)'
;MARKSIEKEILAMAGDIRLQALGMAAIGIWITLMNLIRELGMDGSVTFGCGRMPSLADIARIRFDMTETELKTHLETQCKTQLLAWDAATQTLSYGPEHQPDRRTMANRANGAKGGRPPKKRLTERTDPAQRHLPPMAIKGGQNVTQTKTQPETHAPIAKLASTDTNQVKAKLRDPSKEEIDAVYQRIGPVAFDAAGFDPARDTLNWLAARQWAADGLAKGMTADEIERVVVAEVSRIAERQRSKGKPAPHLGYFGKAVLLAIATGTIPPVQQTPAQREADQAFVEAMQAWQRGGMKGPRPELADYRAKVAA
;
A
#
# COMPACT_ATOMS: atom_id res chain seq x y z
N MET A 1 -3.84 -4.21 -16.56
CA MET A 1 -2.63 -4.13 -15.71
C MET A 1 -2.95 -3.32 -14.47
N ALA A 2 -2.51 -3.77 -13.28
CA ALA A 2 -2.69 -3.01 -12.04
C ALA A 2 -1.67 -1.86 -11.99
N ARG A 3 -2.07 -0.66 -11.55
CA ARG A 3 -1.22 0.55 -11.47
C ARG A 3 0.18 0.31 -10.88
N LYS A 4 0.30 -0.62 -9.93
CA LYS A 4 1.58 -1.03 -9.29
C LYS A 4 2.61 -1.67 -10.24
N SER A 5 2.19 -2.23 -11.38
CA SER A 5 3.13 -2.79 -12.39
C SER A 5 3.83 -1.70 -13.18
N ILE A 6 3.08 -0.64 -13.53
CA ILE A 6 3.54 0.43 -14.42
C ILE A 6 4.59 1.30 -13.74
N GLU A 7 4.48 1.57 -12.44
CA GLU A 7 5.49 2.33 -11.69
C GLU A 7 6.85 1.61 -11.65
N LYS A 8 6.83 0.28 -11.50
CA LYS A 8 8.04 -0.55 -11.57
C LYS A 8 8.64 -0.55 -12.97
N GLU A 9 7.80 -0.57 -14.01
CA GLU A 9 8.24 -0.51 -15.42
C GLU A 9 8.82 0.87 -15.77
N ILE A 10 8.25 1.98 -15.29
CA ILE A 10 8.80 3.33 -15.48
C ILE A 10 10.17 3.47 -14.80
N LEU A 11 10.31 2.95 -13.58
CA LEU A 11 11.60 2.90 -12.88
C LEU A 11 12.64 2.05 -13.64
N ALA A 12 12.22 0.94 -14.26
CA ALA A 12 13.11 0.15 -15.10
C ALA A 12 13.52 0.89 -16.39
N MET A 13 12.58 1.57 -17.05
CA MET A 13 12.84 2.38 -18.25
C MET A 13 13.76 3.58 -17.97
N ALA A 14 13.69 4.17 -16.78
CA ALA A 14 14.61 5.23 -16.36
C ALA A 14 16.08 4.75 -16.27
N GLY A 15 16.28 3.45 -16.03
CA GLY A 15 17.60 2.80 -16.03
C GLY A 15 18.06 2.30 -17.42
N ASP A 16 17.26 2.46 -18.47
CA ASP A 16 17.58 1.98 -19.81
C ASP A 16 18.72 2.80 -20.44
N ILE A 17 19.74 2.11 -20.96
CA ILE A 17 20.91 2.72 -21.59
C ILE A 17 20.53 3.63 -22.77
N ARG A 18 19.43 3.33 -23.47
CA ARG A 18 18.91 4.14 -24.59
C ARG A 18 18.47 5.52 -24.12
N LEU A 19 17.90 5.61 -22.91
CA LEU A 19 17.50 6.87 -22.31
C LEU A 19 18.70 7.62 -21.73
N GLN A 20 19.62 6.89 -21.08
CA GLN A 20 20.84 7.47 -20.49
C GLN A 20 21.73 8.14 -21.56
N ALA A 21 21.70 7.64 -22.80
CA ALA A 21 22.43 8.21 -23.92
C ALA A 21 21.98 9.63 -24.35
N LEU A 22 20.76 10.06 -23.97
CA LEU A 22 20.21 11.37 -24.34
C LEU A 22 20.61 12.52 -23.40
N GLY A 23 21.28 12.20 -22.27
CA GLY A 23 21.70 13.19 -21.27
C GLY A 23 20.60 13.59 -20.28
N MET A 24 21.00 14.19 -19.15
CA MET A 24 20.13 14.41 -17.98
C MET A 24 18.90 15.28 -18.26
N ALA A 25 19.01 16.30 -19.11
CA ALA A 25 17.88 17.17 -19.46
C ALA A 25 16.80 16.42 -20.24
N ALA A 26 17.19 15.54 -21.15
CA ALA A 26 16.28 14.70 -21.92
C ALA A 26 15.57 13.67 -21.02
N ILE A 27 16.25 13.12 -20.00
CA ILE A 27 15.64 12.25 -19.01
C ILE A 27 14.52 12.99 -18.26
N GLY A 28 14.75 14.23 -17.84
CA GLY A 28 13.72 15.05 -17.18
C GLY A 28 12.48 15.26 -18.05
N ILE A 29 12.68 15.58 -19.33
CA ILE A 29 11.59 15.73 -20.29
C ILE A 29 10.83 14.40 -20.46
N TRP A 30 11.54 13.29 -20.59
CA TRP A 30 10.95 11.95 -20.71
C TRP A 30 10.08 11.58 -19.50
N ILE A 31 10.55 11.86 -18.27
CA ILE A 31 9.77 11.62 -17.04
C ILE A 31 8.45 12.40 -17.06
N THR A 32 8.49 13.67 -17.46
CA THR A 32 7.29 14.51 -17.55
C THR A 32 6.32 13.99 -18.62
N LEU A 33 6.83 13.51 -19.75
CA LEU A 33 6.02 12.87 -20.81
C LEU A 33 5.37 11.55 -20.34
N MET A 34 6.09 10.71 -19.61
CA MET A 34 5.53 9.50 -18.97
C MET A 34 4.41 9.83 -17.99
N ASN A 35 4.59 10.88 -17.18
CA ASN A 35 3.58 11.34 -16.25
C ASN A 35 2.34 11.87 -16.97
N LEU A 36 2.49 12.51 -18.14
CA LEU A 36 1.34 12.94 -18.94
C LEU A 36 0.50 11.75 -19.44
N ILE A 37 1.13 10.68 -19.95
CA ILE A 37 0.42 9.45 -20.31
C ILE A 37 -0.30 8.86 -19.08
N ARG A 38 0.30 8.96 -17.89
CA ARG A 38 -0.30 8.43 -16.65
C ARG A 38 -1.48 9.26 -16.15
N GLU A 39 -1.35 10.58 -16.18
CA GLU A 39 -2.35 11.52 -15.64
C GLU A 39 -3.56 11.66 -16.57
N LEU A 40 -3.29 11.77 -17.87
CA LEU A 40 -4.28 12.16 -18.87
C LEU A 40 -4.60 11.01 -19.84
N GLY A 41 -3.71 10.04 -19.96
CA GLY A 41 -3.85 8.96 -20.94
C GLY A 41 -4.80 7.84 -20.52
N MET A 42 -5.29 7.14 -21.54
CA MET A 42 -5.98 5.87 -21.42
C MET A 42 -5.18 4.80 -22.16
N ASP A 43 -5.11 3.61 -21.58
CA ASP A 43 -4.47 2.45 -22.21
C ASP A 43 -3.01 2.67 -22.65
N GLY A 44 -2.28 3.49 -21.90
CA GLY A 44 -0.86 3.77 -22.18
C GLY A 44 -0.64 4.73 -23.35
N SER A 45 -1.68 5.47 -23.73
CA SER A 45 -1.63 6.51 -24.75
C SER A 45 -2.43 7.74 -24.32
N VAL A 46 -2.02 8.91 -24.79
CA VAL A 46 -2.73 10.17 -24.61
C VAL A 46 -2.78 10.89 -25.95
N THR A 47 -3.98 11.27 -26.37
CA THR A 47 -4.22 12.04 -27.60
C THR A 47 -4.54 13.48 -27.21
N PHE A 48 -3.70 14.41 -27.65
CA PHE A 48 -3.85 15.83 -27.30
C PHE A 48 -4.89 16.51 -28.19
N GLY A 49 -5.57 17.54 -27.63
CA GLY A 49 -6.57 18.32 -28.36
C GLY A 49 -7.88 17.58 -28.70
N CYS A 50 -8.08 16.36 -28.21
CA CYS A 50 -9.31 15.60 -28.43
C CYS A 50 -10.24 15.66 -27.20
N GLY A 51 -11.52 16.00 -27.41
CA GLY A 51 -12.53 16.05 -26.36
C GLY A 51 -12.26 17.13 -25.31
N ARG A 52 -12.04 16.73 -24.05
CA ARG A 52 -11.68 17.64 -22.94
C ARG A 52 -10.17 17.71 -22.66
N MET A 53 -9.35 17.10 -23.51
CA MET A 53 -7.90 17.06 -23.32
C MET A 53 -7.26 18.40 -23.71
N PRO A 54 -6.28 18.92 -22.95
CA PRO A 54 -5.52 20.09 -23.35
C PRO A 54 -4.83 19.91 -24.71
N SER A 55 -4.62 21.01 -25.42
CA SER A 55 -3.85 21.00 -26.67
C SER A 55 -2.37 20.74 -26.38
N LEU A 56 -1.62 20.28 -27.39
CA LEU A 56 -0.18 20.10 -27.27
C LEU A 56 0.54 21.43 -26.94
N ALA A 57 0.07 22.55 -27.52
CA ALA A 57 0.58 23.88 -27.24
C ALA A 57 0.37 24.30 -25.77
N ASP A 58 -0.80 24.01 -25.20
CA ASP A 58 -1.08 24.29 -23.80
C ASP A 58 -0.17 23.48 -22.87
N ILE A 59 0.08 22.23 -23.21
CA ILE A 59 0.98 21.37 -22.43
C ILE A 59 2.43 21.83 -22.53
N ALA A 60 2.91 22.17 -23.72
CA ALA A 60 4.25 22.72 -23.93
C ALA A 60 4.48 23.97 -23.04
N ARG A 61 3.51 24.88 -23.03
CA ARG A 61 3.57 26.10 -22.23
C ARG A 61 3.44 25.83 -20.72
N ILE A 62 2.45 25.04 -20.29
CA ILE A 62 2.10 24.89 -18.87
C ILE A 62 3.06 23.94 -18.14
N ARG A 63 3.49 22.87 -18.81
CA ARG A 63 4.28 21.79 -18.18
C ARG A 63 5.77 21.87 -18.47
N PHE A 64 6.15 22.42 -19.61
CA PHE A 64 7.54 22.39 -20.07
C PHE A 64 8.15 23.78 -20.26
N ASP A 65 7.36 24.85 -20.13
CA ASP A 65 7.79 26.23 -20.36
C ASP A 65 8.53 26.42 -21.70
N MET A 66 8.02 25.79 -22.75
CA MET A 66 8.61 25.80 -24.09
C MET A 66 7.53 25.93 -25.17
N THR A 67 7.97 26.19 -26.40
CA THR A 67 7.07 26.26 -27.55
C THR A 67 6.59 24.87 -27.98
N GLU A 68 5.45 24.81 -28.69
CA GLU A 68 4.93 23.55 -29.25
C GLU A 68 5.95 22.88 -30.19
N THR A 69 6.68 23.68 -30.97
CA THR A 69 7.71 23.20 -31.91
C THR A 69 8.90 22.58 -31.20
N GLU A 70 9.35 23.19 -30.10
CA GLU A 70 10.42 22.63 -29.26
C GLU A 70 9.97 21.31 -28.62
N LEU A 71 8.74 21.26 -28.08
CA LEU A 71 8.20 20.03 -27.51
C LEU A 71 8.09 18.91 -28.56
N LYS A 72 7.64 19.21 -29.79
CA LYS A 72 7.62 18.24 -30.90
C LYS A 72 9.00 17.71 -31.23
N THR A 73 10.01 18.60 -31.27
CA THR A 73 11.40 18.20 -31.53
C THR A 73 11.92 17.24 -30.45
N HIS A 74 11.58 17.51 -29.18
CA HIS A 74 11.89 16.60 -28.08
C HIS A 74 11.16 15.27 -28.21
N LEU A 75 9.86 15.28 -28.55
CA LEU A 75 9.08 14.06 -28.77
C LEU A 75 9.68 13.17 -29.85
N GLU A 76 10.05 13.74 -31.01
CA GLU A 76 10.70 13.03 -32.10
C GLU A 76 12.07 12.46 -31.68
N THR A 77 12.85 13.23 -30.94
CA THR A 77 14.16 12.78 -30.41
C THR A 77 14.00 11.62 -29.43
N GLN A 78 13.02 11.72 -28.52
CA GLN A 78 12.73 10.69 -27.53
C GLN A 78 12.19 9.41 -28.18
N CYS A 79 11.43 9.50 -29.28
CA CYS A 79 10.94 8.32 -29.99
C CYS A 79 12.05 7.47 -30.60
N LYS A 80 13.22 8.04 -30.90
CA LYS A 80 14.39 7.27 -31.36
C LYS A 80 14.86 6.25 -30.33
N THR A 81 14.58 6.47 -29.04
CA THR A 81 14.90 5.49 -27.97
C THR A 81 13.97 4.29 -27.95
N GLN A 82 12.83 4.35 -28.67
CA GLN A 82 11.76 3.34 -28.66
C GLN A 82 11.07 3.14 -27.29
N LEU A 83 11.41 3.93 -26.27
CA LEU A 83 10.72 3.93 -24.97
C LEU A 83 9.40 4.71 -25.02
N LEU A 84 9.29 5.59 -26.01
CA LEU A 84 8.13 6.39 -26.33
C LEU A 84 7.76 6.21 -27.80
N ALA A 85 6.49 6.37 -28.10
CA ALA A 85 5.98 6.48 -29.45
C ALA A 85 5.14 7.75 -29.59
N TRP A 86 5.43 8.52 -30.63
CA TRP A 86 4.74 9.75 -30.99
C TRP A 86 4.18 9.62 -32.40
N ASP A 87 2.87 9.85 -32.53
CA ASP A 87 2.19 9.99 -33.81
C ASP A 87 1.82 11.47 -34.02
N ALA A 88 2.55 12.13 -34.91
CA ALA A 88 2.33 13.54 -35.23
C ALA A 88 0.99 13.79 -35.94
N ALA A 89 0.45 12.81 -36.68
CA ALA A 89 -0.79 12.98 -37.43
C ALA A 89 -2.00 12.99 -36.50
N THR A 90 -2.01 12.13 -35.49
CA THR A 90 -3.09 12.08 -34.49
C THR A 90 -2.79 12.87 -33.23
N GLN A 91 -1.60 13.47 -33.11
CA GLN A 91 -1.09 14.07 -31.86
C GLN A 91 -1.18 13.12 -30.66
N THR A 92 -0.83 11.85 -30.89
CA THR A 92 -0.91 10.81 -29.87
C THR A 92 0.47 10.46 -29.35
N LEU A 93 0.64 10.61 -28.04
CA LEU A 93 1.80 10.16 -27.30
C LEU A 93 1.47 8.84 -26.60
N SER A 94 2.36 7.85 -26.68
CA SER A 94 2.13 6.55 -26.06
C SER A 94 3.42 5.91 -25.58
N TYR A 95 3.28 4.89 -24.71
CA TYR A 95 4.42 4.05 -24.34
C TYR A 95 5.02 3.37 -25.57
N GLY A 96 6.32 3.09 -25.50
CA GLY A 96 7.02 2.31 -26.50
C GLY A 96 6.34 0.96 -26.78
N PRO A 97 6.61 0.34 -27.94
CA PRO A 97 5.92 -0.87 -28.40
C PRO A 97 6.01 -2.03 -27.41
N GLU A 98 7.09 -2.12 -26.63
CA GLU A 98 7.31 -3.16 -25.61
C GLU A 98 6.43 -3.00 -24.36
N HIS A 99 5.89 -1.79 -24.14
CA HIS A 99 5.13 -1.41 -22.95
C HIS A 99 3.65 -1.10 -23.23
N GLN A 100 3.20 -1.37 -24.46
CA GLN A 100 1.80 -1.28 -24.83
C GLN A 100 0.99 -2.40 -24.15
N PRO A 101 -0.27 -2.13 -23.73
CA PRO A 101 -1.11 -3.17 -23.15
C PRO A 101 -1.37 -4.30 -24.14
N ASP A 102 -1.18 -5.54 -23.68
CA ASP A 102 -1.39 -6.75 -24.48
C ASP A 102 -2.80 -6.77 -25.14
N ARG A 103 -2.90 -7.34 -26.36
CA ARG A 103 -4.13 -7.49 -27.14
C ARG A 103 -5.25 -8.14 -26.33
N ARG A 104 -4.91 -9.10 -25.46
CA ARG A 104 -5.86 -9.74 -24.55
C ARG A 104 -6.41 -8.77 -23.50
N THR A 105 -5.58 -7.86 -22.98
CA THR A 105 -5.99 -6.84 -22.02
C THR A 105 -6.93 -5.83 -22.68
N MET A 106 -6.62 -5.40 -23.90
CA MET A 106 -7.48 -4.53 -24.71
C MET A 106 -8.83 -5.19 -25.00
N ALA A 107 -8.84 -6.46 -25.41
CA ALA A 107 -10.07 -7.21 -25.67
C ALA A 107 -10.94 -7.41 -24.40
N ASN A 108 -10.32 -7.71 -23.25
CA ASN A 108 -11.04 -7.85 -21.99
C ASN A 108 -11.70 -6.53 -21.55
N ARG A 109 -11.04 -5.39 -21.78
CA ARG A 109 -11.60 -4.06 -21.49
C ARG A 109 -12.74 -3.70 -22.43
N ALA A 110 -12.58 -3.94 -23.73
CA ALA A 110 -13.64 -3.75 -24.72
C ALA A 110 -14.87 -4.63 -24.38
N ASN A 111 -14.65 -5.86 -23.93
CA ASN A 111 -15.73 -6.74 -23.46
C ASN A 111 -16.35 -6.23 -22.15
N GLY A 112 -15.55 -5.68 -21.23
CA GLY A 112 -16.03 -5.04 -20.01
C GLY A 112 -16.91 -3.82 -20.30
N ALA A 113 -16.52 -2.96 -21.25
CA ALA A 113 -17.32 -1.82 -21.70
C ALA A 113 -18.66 -2.23 -22.32
N LYS A 114 -18.72 -3.42 -22.94
CA LYS A 114 -19.94 -4.04 -23.47
C LYS A 114 -20.78 -4.78 -22.40
N GLY A 115 -20.44 -4.66 -21.11
CA GLY A 115 -21.18 -5.28 -20.00
C GLY A 115 -20.54 -6.55 -19.42
N GLY A 116 -19.37 -6.95 -19.90
CA GLY A 116 -18.63 -8.12 -19.41
C GLY A 116 -19.26 -9.46 -19.78
N ARG A 117 -18.54 -10.56 -19.48
CA ARG A 117 -19.11 -11.90 -19.63
C ARG A 117 -19.99 -12.20 -18.41
N PRO A 118 -21.27 -12.58 -18.59
CA PRO A 118 -22.13 -12.95 -17.47
C PRO A 118 -21.45 -14.05 -16.62
N PRO A 119 -21.50 -13.96 -15.28
CA PRO A 119 -20.92 -14.99 -14.42
C PRO A 119 -21.55 -16.36 -14.73
N LYS A 120 -20.71 -17.40 -14.89
CA LYS A 120 -21.17 -18.78 -15.17
C LYS A 120 -22.07 -19.36 -14.06
N LYS A 121 -22.01 -18.83 -12.84
CA LYS A 121 -22.87 -19.20 -11.72
C LYS A 121 -23.65 -17.96 -11.29
N ARG A 122 -24.87 -17.79 -11.79
CA ARG A 122 -25.82 -16.87 -11.18
C ARG A 122 -26.25 -17.49 -9.85
N LEU A 123 -26.02 -16.80 -8.73
CA LEU A 123 -26.92 -17.00 -7.58
C LEU A 123 -28.28 -16.50 -8.05
N THR A 124 -29.18 -17.42 -8.36
CA THR A 124 -30.61 -17.10 -8.43
C THR A 124 -31.13 -16.88 -7.01
N GLU A 125 -32.21 -16.11 -6.84
CA GLU A 125 -32.90 -15.91 -5.53
C GLU A 125 -33.12 -17.24 -4.78
N ARG A 126 -33.31 -18.33 -5.53
CA ARG A 126 -33.47 -19.71 -5.02
C ARG A 126 -32.23 -20.31 -4.32
N THR A 127 -31.05 -19.73 -4.50
CA THR A 127 -29.76 -20.27 -4.03
C THR A 127 -29.06 -19.41 -2.98
N ASP A 128 -29.64 -18.26 -2.62
CA ASP A 128 -29.14 -17.42 -1.53
C ASP A 128 -29.57 -18.00 -0.16
N PRO A 129 -28.63 -18.40 0.72
CA PRO A 129 -28.96 -18.89 2.06
C PRO A 129 -29.75 -17.88 2.91
N ALA A 130 -29.61 -16.57 2.64
CA ALA A 130 -30.30 -15.52 3.38
C ALA A 130 -31.79 -15.42 3.03
N GLN A 131 -32.22 -15.94 1.87
CA GLN A 131 -33.60 -15.85 1.40
C GLN A 131 -34.44 -17.10 1.66
N ARG A 132 -33.84 -18.18 2.20
CA ARG A 132 -34.57 -19.45 2.48
C ARG A 132 -35.69 -19.33 3.51
N HIS A 133 -35.70 -18.27 4.32
CA HIS A 133 -36.64 -18.10 5.44
C HIS A 133 -37.58 -16.90 5.30
N LEU A 134 -37.58 -16.19 4.16
CA LEU A 134 -38.54 -15.13 3.93
C LEU A 134 -39.80 -15.68 3.24
N PRO A 135 -41.02 -15.44 3.76
CA PRO A 135 -42.25 -15.83 3.09
C PRO A 135 -42.36 -15.11 1.74
N PRO A 136 -42.96 -15.74 0.71
CA PRO A 136 -43.05 -15.16 -0.62
C PRO A 136 -43.90 -13.89 -0.58
N MET A 137 -43.28 -12.71 -0.68
CA MET A 137 -44.00 -11.47 -0.89
C MET A 137 -44.49 -11.42 -2.34
N ALA A 138 -45.81 -11.53 -2.51
CA ALA A 138 -46.47 -11.31 -3.78
C ALA A 138 -46.41 -9.81 -4.14
N ILE A 139 -45.44 -9.40 -4.96
CA ILE A 139 -45.50 -8.09 -5.62
C ILE A 139 -46.12 -8.31 -7.00
N LYS A 140 -47.45 -8.18 -7.02
CA LYS A 140 -48.28 -8.11 -8.21
C LYS A 140 -48.36 -6.64 -8.64
N GLY A 141 -47.96 -6.35 -9.88
CA GLY A 141 -48.23 -5.06 -10.53
C GLY A 141 -47.00 -4.17 -10.69
N GLY A 142 -46.42 -4.17 -11.88
CA GLY A 142 -45.53 -3.10 -12.32
C GLY A 142 -46.35 -1.83 -12.57
N GLN A 143 -46.00 -0.75 -11.89
CA GLN A 143 -46.32 0.60 -12.33
C GLN A 143 -45.02 1.36 -12.56
N ASN A 144 -44.90 1.90 -13.78
CA ASN A 144 -43.82 2.77 -14.21
C ASN A 144 -43.78 4.00 -13.30
N VAL A 145 -42.71 4.14 -12.52
CA VAL A 145 -42.42 5.38 -11.80
C VAL A 145 -41.46 6.21 -12.64
N THR A 146 -42.00 7.33 -13.12
CA THR A 146 -41.34 8.42 -13.83
C THR A 146 -40.10 8.90 -13.08
N GLN A 147 -39.00 9.11 -13.80
CA GLN A 147 -37.77 9.68 -13.26
C GLN A 147 -37.99 11.12 -12.79
N THR A 148 -38.09 11.31 -11.48
CA THR A 148 -38.01 12.63 -10.86
C THR A 148 -36.55 12.91 -10.52
N LYS A 149 -35.99 13.94 -11.17
CA LYS A 149 -34.70 14.55 -10.84
C LYS A 149 -34.73 15.06 -9.39
N THR A 150 -33.80 14.59 -8.57
CA THR A 150 -33.38 15.31 -7.36
C THR A 150 -32.00 14.82 -6.91
N GLN A 151 -30.99 15.66 -7.10
CA GLN A 151 -29.88 15.80 -6.15
C GLN A 151 -29.20 17.17 -6.39
N PRO A 152 -29.19 18.08 -5.41
CA PRO A 152 -28.22 19.16 -5.35
C PRO A 152 -26.92 18.65 -4.71
N GLU A 153 -25.80 18.89 -5.39
CA GLU A 153 -24.46 18.68 -4.87
C GLU A 153 -24.15 19.79 -3.85
N THR A 154 -24.07 19.44 -2.57
CA THR A 154 -23.54 20.33 -1.54
C THR A 154 -22.02 20.20 -1.50
N HIS A 155 -21.32 21.17 -2.08
CA HIS A 155 -19.87 21.32 -1.92
C HIS A 155 -19.52 21.59 -0.45
N ALA A 156 -18.86 20.63 0.20
CA ALA A 156 -18.15 20.90 1.44
C ALA A 156 -16.83 21.62 1.11
N PRO A 157 -16.49 22.74 1.78
CA PRO A 157 -15.26 23.48 1.51
C PRO A 157 -14.02 22.69 1.95
N ILE A 158 -13.03 22.70 1.08
CA ILE A 158 -11.67 22.17 1.27
C ILE A 158 -11.08 22.81 2.53
N ALA A 159 -10.96 22.03 3.60
CA ALA A 159 -10.24 22.43 4.80
C ALA A 159 -8.75 22.59 4.45
N LYS A 160 -8.26 23.82 4.57
CA LYS A 160 -6.86 24.20 4.39
C LYS A 160 -5.98 23.56 5.47
N LEU A 161 -4.82 23.10 5.00
CA LEU A 161 -3.54 22.90 5.70
C LEU A 161 -3.49 23.34 7.18
N ALA A 162 -3.35 22.36 8.07
CA ALA A 162 -2.61 22.49 9.33
C ALA A 162 -2.13 21.09 9.77
N SER A 163 -0.94 20.69 9.32
CA SER A 163 -0.19 19.59 9.95
C SER A 163 1.31 19.81 9.72
N THR A 164 1.84 20.84 10.36
CA THR A 164 3.27 21.16 10.35
C THR A 164 4.13 20.17 11.15
N ASP A 165 3.53 19.34 11.99
CA ASP A 165 4.26 18.36 12.81
C ASP A 165 4.65 17.07 12.05
N THR A 166 3.99 16.78 10.91
CA THR A 166 4.26 15.53 10.15
C THR A 166 5.41 15.64 9.15
N ASN A 167 5.87 16.85 8.82
CA ASN A 167 6.92 17.06 7.83
C ASN A 167 8.34 16.93 8.43
N GLN A 168 8.54 17.29 9.71
CA GLN A 168 9.86 17.14 10.35
C GLN A 168 10.23 15.67 10.62
N VAL A 169 9.25 14.79 10.82
CA VAL A 169 9.49 13.34 10.97
C VAL A 169 9.75 12.68 9.61
N LYS A 170 9.05 13.10 8.55
CA LYS A 170 9.29 12.61 7.18
C LYS A 170 10.64 13.03 6.61
N ALA A 171 11.20 14.17 7.05
CA ALA A 171 12.51 14.65 6.65
C ALA A 171 13.68 13.79 7.20
N LYS A 172 13.43 12.82 8.08
CA LYS A 172 14.44 11.89 8.63
C LYS A 172 14.40 10.47 8.03
N LEU A 173 13.52 10.22 7.06
CA LEU A 173 13.43 8.92 6.39
C LEU A 173 14.60 8.76 5.42
N ARG A 174 15.72 8.26 5.92
CA ARG A 174 16.81 7.71 5.11
C ARG A 174 16.37 6.34 4.60
N ASP A 175 16.69 6.03 3.34
CA ASP A 175 16.55 4.66 2.85
C ASP A 175 17.42 3.73 3.70
N PRO A 176 16.83 2.71 4.35
CA PRO A 176 17.58 1.84 5.25
C PRO A 176 18.65 1.08 4.48
N SER A 177 19.85 0.97 5.07
CA SER A 177 20.95 0.26 4.44
C SER A 177 20.66 -1.24 4.37
N LYS A 178 21.28 -1.93 3.42
CA LYS A 178 21.12 -3.39 3.29
C LYS A 178 21.54 -4.14 4.56
N GLU A 179 22.56 -3.62 5.25
CA GLU A 179 23.08 -4.16 6.51
C GLU A 179 22.09 -3.96 7.67
N GLU A 180 21.45 -2.79 7.75
CA GLU A 180 20.39 -2.51 8.73
C GLU A 180 19.18 -3.44 8.54
N ILE A 181 18.77 -3.64 7.29
CA ILE A 181 17.69 -4.58 6.93
C ILE A 181 18.09 -6.01 7.32
N ASP A 182 19.33 -6.43 7.01
CA ASP A 182 19.81 -7.78 7.29
C ASP A 182 19.93 -8.05 8.80
N ALA A 183 20.34 -7.07 9.60
CA ALA A 183 20.39 -7.19 11.06
C ALA A 183 18.98 -7.37 11.67
N VAL A 184 18.01 -6.57 11.24
CA VAL A 184 16.61 -6.69 11.69
C VAL A 184 15.98 -7.99 11.20
N TYR A 185 16.28 -8.40 9.97
CA TYR A 185 15.85 -9.67 9.40
C TYR A 185 16.32 -10.88 10.21
N GLN A 186 17.61 -10.94 10.57
CA GLN A 186 18.18 -12.05 11.35
C GLN A 186 17.55 -12.15 12.74
N ARG A 187 17.16 -11.01 13.32
CA ARG A 187 16.49 -10.95 14.61
C ARG A 187 15.03 -11.41 14.54
N ILE A 188 14.26 -10.91 13.58
CA ILE A 188 12.81 -11.13 13.51
C ILE A 188 12.45 -12.49 12.88
N GLY A 189 13.27 -12.97 11.94
CA GLY A 189 13.02 -14.20 11.20
C GLY A 189 12.71 -15.42 12.08
N PRO A 190 13.59 -15.78 13.04
CA PRO A 190 13.37 -16.89 13.96
C PRO A 190 12.14 -16.70 14.85
N VAL A 191 11.99 -15.52 15.45
CA VAL A 191 10.87 -15.22 16.37
C VAL A 191 9.52 -15.29 15.65
N ALA A 192 9.45 -14.83 14.39
CA ALA A 192 8.26 -14.95 13.57
C ALA A 192 7.95 -16.40 13.16
N PHE A 193 8.99 -17.22 12.92
CA PHE A 193 8.84 -18.64 12.61
C PHE A 193 8.26 -19.41 13.80
N ASP A 194 8.78 -19.16 15.00
CA ASP A 194 8.28 -19.73 16.25
C ASP A 194 6.85 -19.25 16.56
N ALA A 195 6.56 -17.96 16.37
CA ALA A 195 5.22 -17.38 16.56
C ALA A 195 4.17 -18.00 15.63
N ALA A 196 4.56 -18.38 14.40
CA ALA A 196 3.67 -19.11 13.49
C ALA A 196 3.40 -20.54 13.97
N GLY A 197 4.25 -21.07 14.85
CA GLY A 197 4.25 -22.45 15.33
C GLY A 197 4.70 -23.45 14.27
N PHE A 198 5.64 -23.02 13.42
CA PHE A 198 6.37 -23.95 12.58
C PHE A 198 7.36 -24.72 13.43
N ASP A 199 7.55 -26.00 13.13
CA ASP A 199 8.51 -26.86 13.82
C ASP A 199 9.84 -26.86 13.04
N PRO A 200 10.94 -26.33 13.61
CA PRO A 200 12.25 -26.31 12.96
C PRO A 200 12.74 -27.69 12.46
N ALA A 201 12.26 -28.79 13.07
CA ALA A 201 12.64 -30.14 12.70
C ALA A 201 11.80 -30.72 11.55
N ARG A 202 10.62 -30.16 11.26
CA ARG A 202 9.68 -30.68 10.25
C ARG A 202 9.45 -29.72 9.09
N ASP A 203 9.51 -28.43 9.36
CA ASP A 203 9.22 -27.37 8.41
C ASP A 203 10.50 -26.78 7.83
N THR A 204 10.47 -26.40 6.55
CA THR A 204 11.62 -25.80 5.90
C THR A 204 11.93 -24.44 6.54
N LEU A 205 13.14 -24.29 7.08
CA LEU A 205 13.66 -23.05 7.65
C LEU A 205 13.76 -21.96 6.57
N ASN A 206 12.66 -21.25 6.34
CA ASN A 206 12.57 -20.20 5.33
C ASN A 206 11.76 -19.02 5.87
N TRP A 207 12.48 -18.01 6.36
CA TRP A 207 11.92 -16.75 6.84
C TRP A 207 12.23 -15.56 5.92
N LEU A 208 12.51 -15.79 4.63
CA LEU A 208 12.81 -14.72 3.65
C LEU A 208 11.74 -13.61 3.61
N ALA A 209 10.49 -13.94 3.91
CA ALA A 209 9.40 -12.96 4.00
C ALA A 209 9.68 -11.86 5.05
N ALA A 210 10.40 -12.18 6.13
CA ALA A 210 10.77 -11.24 7.17
C ALA A 210 11.73 -10.14 6.69
N ARG A 211 12.49 -10.39 5.59
CA ARG A 211 13.40 -9.38 5.01
C ARG A 211 12.62 -8.21 4.44
N GLN A 212 11.49 -8.48 3.79
CA GLN A 212 10.59 -7.45 3.29
C GLN A 212 9.94 -6.68 4.44
N TRP A 213 9.54 -7.37 5.51
CA TRP A 213 8.95 -6.72 6.70
C TRP A 213 9.95 -5.81 7.41
N ALA A 214 11.21 -6.23 7.53
CA ALA A 214 12.30 -5.41 8.05
C ALA A 214 12.50 -4.14 7.20
N ALA A 215 12.55 -4.29 5.87
CA ALA A 215 12.71 -3.17 4.95
C ALA A 215 11.54 -2.17 5.06
N ASP A 216 10.29 -2.65 5.04
CA ASP A 216 9.11 -1.79 5.08
C ASP A 216 8.92 -1.13 6.45
N GLY A 217 9.31 -1.81 7.54
CA GLY A 217 9.28 -1.25 8.89
C GLY A 217 10.31 -0.13 9.08
N LEU A 218 11.56 -0.38 8.66
CA LEU A 218 12.64 0.62 8.72
C LEU A 218 12.35 1.81 7.80
N ALA A 219 11.83 1.58 6.59
CA ALA A 219 11.40 2.63 5.67
C ALA A 219 10.22 3.47 6.20
N LYS A 220 9.55 3.00 7.27
CA LYS A 220 8.53 3.76 7.98
C LYS A 220 9.07 4.44 9.26
N GLY A 221 10.34 4.27 9.57
CA GLY A 221 11.00 4.81 10.76
C GLY A 221 10.70 4.03 12.04
N MET A 222 10.26 2.77 11.94
CA MET A 222 10.10 1.89 13.11
C MET A 222 11.46 1.36 13.58
N THR A 223 11.60 1.20 14.90
CA THR A 223 12.74 0.51 15.50
C THR A 223 12.64 -1.01 15.33
N ALA A 224 13.76 -1.72 15.44
CA ALA A 224 13.77 -3.18 15.36
C ALA A 224 12.79 -3.84 16.34
N ASP A 225 12.68 -3.31 17.56
CA ASP A 225 11.77 -3.78 18.61
C ASP A 225 10.29 -3.54 18.26
N GLU A 226 9.98 -2.45 17.56
CA GLU A 226 8.62 -2.16 17.10
C GLU A 226 8.21 -3.09 15.96
N ILE A 227 9.13 -3.33 15.01
CA ILE A 227 8.90 -4.23 13.88
C ILE A 227 8.69 -5.65 14.41
N GLU A 228 9.54 -6.12 15.33
CA GLU A 228 9.40 -7.44 15.96
C GLU A 228 8.03 -7.60 16.62
N ARG A 229 7.59 -6.62 17.42
CA ARG A 229 6.29 -6.65 18.09
C ARG A 229 5.12 -6.72 17.12
N VAL A 230 5.15 -5.91 16.05
CA VAL A 230 4.10 -5.90 15.02
C VAL A 230 4.04 -7.26 14.32
N VAL A 231 5.20 -7.78 13.92
CA VAL A 231 5.31 -9.06 13.21
C VAL A 231 4.79 -10.21 14.08
N VAL A 232 5.28 -10.33 15.32
CA VAL A 232 4.89 -11.41 16.23
C VAL A 232 3.40 -11.33 16.58
N ALA A 233 2.87 -10.14 16.86
CA ALA A 233 1.45 -9.98 17.19
C ALA A 233 0.53 -10.43 16.04
N GLU A 234 0.84 -10.03 14.80
CA GLU A 234 0.04 -10.40 13.64
C GLU A 234 0.20 -11.87 13.24
N VAL A 235 1.42 -12.38 13.25
CA VAL A 235 1.70 -13.78 12.93
C VAL A 235 1.00 -14.70 13.93
N SER A 236 1.16 -14.47 15.24
CA SER A 236 0.51 -15.26 16.30
C SER A 236 -1.02 -15.23 16.17
N ARG A 237 -1.60 -14.04 15.95
CA ARG A 237 -3.06 -13.86 15.82
C ARG A 237 -3.62 -14.65 14.63
N ILE A 238 -2.92 -14.63 13.49
CA ILE A 238 -3.37 -15.32 12.28
C ILE A 238 -3.11 -16.81 12.40
N ALA A 239 -1.97 -17.22 12.95
CA ALA A 239 -1.63 -18.62 13.19
C ALA A 239 -2.68 -19.29 14.09
N GLU A 240 -3.05 -18.65 15.20
CA GLU A 240 -4.08 -19.16 16.12
C GLU A 240 -5.45 -19.27 15.44
N ARG A 241 -5.81 -18.27 14.63
CA ARG A 241 -7.04 -18.31 13.82
C ARG A 241 -7.03 -19.44 12.78
N GLN A 242 -5.87 -19.79 12.23
CA GLN A 242 -5.73 -20.87 11.25
C GLN A 242 -5.75 -22.25 11.92
N ARG A 243 -5.12 -22.39 13.09
CA ARG A 243 -5.18 -23.60 13.92
C ARG A 243 -6.59 -23.89 14.39
N SER A 244 -7.33 -22.89 14.87
CA SER A 244 -8.74 -23.08 15.25
C SER A 244 -9.66 -23.48 14.09
N LYS A 245 -9.23 -23.27 12.84
CA LYS A 245 -9.90 -23.74 11.62
C LYS A 245 -9.39 -25.08 11.09
N GLY A 246 -8.43 -25.70 11.79
CA GLY A 246 -7.80 -26.96 11.38
C GLY A 246 -6.94 -26.85 10.11
N LYS A 247 -6.54 -25.64 9.72
CA LYS A 247 -5.76 -25.39 8.50
C LYS A 247 -4.52 -24.56 8.82
N PRO A 248 -3.45 -25.15 9.38
CA PRO A 248 -2.23 -24.41 9.69
C PRO A 248 -1.68 -23.72 8.44
N ALA A 249 -1.05 -22.55 8.63
CA ALA A 249 -0.44 -21.81 7.53
C ALA A 249 0.72 -22.63 6.93
N PRO A 250 0.93 -22.64 5.60
CA PRO A 250 1.94 -23.50 4.98
C PRO A 250 3.37 -22.92 4.98
N HIS A 251 3.52 -21.59 5.09
CA HIS A 251 4.82 -20.92 5.07
C HIS A 251 4.69 -19.47 5.58
N LEU A 252 5.80 -18.85 6.01
CA LEU A 252 5.83 -17.47 6.52
C LEU A 252 5.28 -16.42 5.53
N GLY A 253 5.45 -16.64 4.21
CA GLY A 253 4.89 -15.75 3.19
C GLY A 253 3.36 -15.59 3.25
N TYR A 254 2.63 -16.52 3.89
CA TYR A 254 1.19 -16.45 4.06
C TYR A 254 0.74 -15.22 4.86
N PHE A 255 1.55 -14.82 5.85
CA PHE A 255 1.26 -13.69 6.74
C PHE A 255 1.58 -12.34 6.09
N GLY A 256 2.29 -12.33 4.95
CA GLY A 256 2.89 -11.13 4.37
C GLY A 256 1.90 -9.98 4.16
N LYS A 257 0.70 -10.25 3.62
CA LYS A 257 -0.29 -9.19 3.40
C LYS A 257 -0.75 -8.51 4.70
N ALA A 258 -0.92 -9.27 5.77
CA ALA A 258 -1.40 -8.73 7.03
C ALA A 258 -0.30 -7.97 7.78
N VAL A 259 0.91 -8.51 7.80
CA VAL A 259 2.07 -7.85 8.42
C VAL A 259 2.40 -6.54 7.70
N LEU A 260 2.43 -6.54 6.36
CA LEU A 260 2.65 -5.33 5.58
C LEU A 260 1.56 -4.28 5.80
N LEU A 261 0.31 -4.70 5.95
CA LEU A 261 -0.78 -3.78 6.27
C LEU A 261 -0.63 -3.20 7.67
N ALA A 262 -0.26 -3.99 8.67
CA ALA A 262 -0.04 -3.52 10.04
C ALA A 262 1.15 -2.56 10.14
N ILE A 263 2.23 -2.84 9.42
CA ILE A 263 3.36 -1.91 9.27
C ILE A 263 2.86 -0.62 8.60
N ALA A 264 2.11 -0.73 7.50
CA ALA A 264 1.58 0.42 6.76
C ALA A 264 0.57 1.27 7.56
N THR A 265 -0.20 0.70 8.50
CA THR A 265 -1.07 1.46 9.41
C THR A 265 -0.32 2.07 10.58
N GLY A 266 0.83 1.50 10.98
CA GLY A 266 1.63 2.03 12.09
C GLY A 266 1.03 1.73 13.45
N THR A 267 0.16 0.72 13.51
CA THR A 267 -0.46 0.26 14.75
C THR A 267 0.56 -0.60 15.50
N ILE A 268 1.40 0.02 16.32
CA ILE A 268 2.38 -0.69 17.14
C ILE A 268 1.66 -1.28 18.35
N PRO A 269 1.66 -2.61 18.54
CA PRO A 269 1.08 -3.23 19.72
C PRO A 269 1.78 -2.69 21.00
N PRO A 270 1.04 -2.47 22.10
CA PRO A 270 1.65 -2.12 23.37
C PRO A 270 2.69 -3.18 23.75
N VAL A 271 3.78 -2.76 24.40
CA VAL A 271 4.79 -3.69 24.92
C VAL A 271 4.08 -4.72 25.77
N GLN A 272 4.18 -6.01 25.39
CA GLN A 272 3.64 -7.09 26.18
C GLN A 272 4.48 -7.15 27.47
N GLN A 273 3.99 -6.50 28.52
CA GLN A 273 4.57 -6.64 29.85
C GLN A 273 4.52 -8.12 30.23
N THR A 274 5.67 -8.66 30.63
CA THR A 274 5.73 -10.03 31.17
C THR A 274 4.80 -10.14 32.38
N PRO A 275 4.26 -11.33 32.70
CA PRO A 275 3.43 -11.51 33.89
C PRO A 275 4.11 -10.97 35.16
N ALA A 276 5.43 -11.17 35.30
CA ALA A 276 6.23 -10.62 36.39
C ALA A 276 6.28 -9.08 36.40
N GLN A 277 6.34 -8.42 35.24
CA GLN A 277 6.26 -6.95 35.15
C GLN A 277 4.87 -6.42 35.50
N ARG A 278 3.80 -7.16 35.18
CA ARG A 278 2.43 -6.80 35.58
C ARG A 278 2.23 -6.94 37.08
N GLU A 279 2.76 -8.00 37.68
CA GLU A 279 2.76 -8.20 39.14
C GLU A 279 3.55 -7.09 39.84
N ALA A 280 4.70 -6.70 39.30
CA ALA A 280 5.48 -5.59 39.85
C ALA A 280 4.77 -4.22 39.71
N ASP A 281 4.13 -3.95 38.58
CA ASP A 281 3.36 -2.73 38.38
C ASP A 281 2.11 -2.72 39.30
N GLN A 282 1.46 -3.87 39.54
CA GLN A 282 0.37 -4.00 40.51
C GLN A 282 0.84 -3.80 41.95
N ALA A 283 1.95 -4.44 42.34
CA ALA A 283 2.55 -4.27 43.66
C ALA A 283 2.98 -2.82 43.92
N PHE A 284 3.46 -2.11 42.89
CA PHE A 284 3.71 -0.67 42.97
C PHE A 284 2.42 0.12 43.19
N VAL A 285 1.36 -0.16 42.44
CA VAL A 285 0.06 0.53 42.61
C VAL A 285 -0.50 0.31 44.01
N GLU A 286 -0.44 -0.91 44.52
CA GLU A 286 -0.87 -1.23 45.89
C GLU A 286 -0.02 -0.52 46.94
N ALA A 287 1.30 -0.50 46.78
CA ALA A 287 2.22 0.21 47.68
C ALA A 287 1.99 1.74 47.64
N MET A 288 1.75 2.32 46.47
CA MET A 288 1.41 3.72 46.30
C MET A 288 0.07 4.07 46.98
N GLN A 289 -0.95 3.21 46.83
CA GLN A 289 -2.24 3.40 47.50
C GLN A 289 -2.11 3.23 49.02
N ALA A 290 -1.27 2.33 49.51
CA ALA A 290 -1.00 2.15 50.93
C ALA A 290 -0.25 3.37 51.50
N TRP A 291 0.74 3.90 50.77
CA TRP A 291 1.45 5.12 51.15
C TRP A 291 0.52 6.35 51.18
N GLN A 292 -0.36 6.49 50.20
CA GLN A 292 -1.39 7.54 50.19
C GLN A 292 -2.37 7.40 51.36
N ARG A 293 -2.85 6.19 51.65
CA ARG A 293 -3.73 5.90 52.79
C ARG A 293 -3.04 6.11 54.14
N GLY A 294 -1.73 5.86 54.22
CA GLY A 294 -0.89 6.13 55.38
C GLY A 294 -0.54 7.61 55.59
N GLY A 295 -1.12 8.52 54.81
CA GLY A 295 -0.89 9.96 54.93
C GLY A 295 0.45 10.41 54.36
N MET A 296 0.98 9.69 53.37
CA MET A 296 2.24 10.02 52.69
C MET A 296 3.45 10.09 53.63
N LYS A 297 3.44 9.30 54.71
CA LYS A 297 4.55 9.20 55.65
C LYS A 297 5.55 8.13 55.19
N GLY A 298 6.84 8.48 55.24
CA GLY A 298 7.93 7.61 54.81
C GLY A 298 8.30 7.76 53.32
N PRO A 299 9.33 7.03 52.86
CA PRO A 299 9.83 7.12 51.50
C PRO A 299 8.75 6.72 50.49
N ARG A 300 8.59 7.54 49.45
CA ARG A 300 7.63 7.30 48.38
C ARG A 300 8.05 6.05 47.60
N PRO A 301 7.15 5.07 47.37
CA PRO A 301 7.44 3.95 46.48
C PRO A 301 7.80 4.45 45.08
N GLU A 302 8.90 3.97 44.50
CA GLU A 302 9.31 4.30 43.14
C GLU A 302 9.15 3.10 42.22
N LEU A 303 8.57 3.31 41.03
CA LEU A 303 8.34 2.25 40.03
C LEU A 303 9.65 1.53 39.63
N ALA A 304 10.78 2.25 39.69
CA ALA A 304 12.10 1.71 39.38
C ALA A 304 12.50 0.56 40.31
N ASP A 305 12.20 0.65 41.62
CA ASP A 305 12.55 -0.38 42.61
C ASP A 305 11.78 -1.68 42.39
N TYR A 306 10.53 -1.59 41.95
CA TYR A 306 9.68 -2.75 41.66
C TYR A 306 10.08 -3.42 40.35
N ARG A 307 10.49 -2.63 39.35
CA ARG A 307 11.00 -3.17 38.07
C ARG A 307 12.40 -3.74 38.20
N ALA A 308 13.27 -3.17 39.05
CA ALA A 308 14.60 -3.69 39.34
C ALA A 308 14.55 -5.08 40.01
N LYS A 309 13.58 -5.31 40.89
CA LYS A 309 13.34 -6.63 41.53
C LYS A 309 12.91 -7.73 40.56
N VAL A 310 12.37 -7.37 39.40
CA VAL A 310 11.99 -8.33 38.34
C VAL A 310 13.13 -8.57 37.35
N ALA A 311 14.10 -7.66 37.29
CA ALA A 311 15.26 -7.76 36.40
C ALA A 311 16.50 -8.41 37.06
N ALA A 312 16.49 -8.58 38.39
CA ALA A 312 17.50 -9.29 39.17
C ALA A 312 17.15 -10.78 39.31
#